data_AF-A0A2R7NER7-F1
#
_entry.id   AF-A0A2R7NER7-F1
#
_cell.length_a   1.000
_cell.length_b   1.000
_cell.length_c   1.000
_cell.angle_alpha   90.00
_cell.angle_beta   90.00
_cell.angle_gamma   90.00
#
_symmetry.space_group_name_H-M   'P 1'
#
loop_
_entity.id
_entity.type
_entity.pdbx_description
1 polymer ?
#
loop_
_entity_poly.entity_id
_entity_poly.type
_entity_poly.pdbx_seq_one_letter_code
_entity_poly.pdbx_strand_id
1 'polypeptide(L)'
;MNFTLIKDFLTLLEQFESDNKTSPNSNPPTIEDFKLWVSGKENVESTRGASEPYWEGKENGRTAESAISTLLVHLNRYAKTYSKSAITDSEFSTQEDFIYLINLKAFGEMTKMALIKKNIHEKPVGMLIITRLLRHGLIEQTDSDLDKRSKLIRIS
;
A
#
# COMPACT_ATOMS: atom_id res chain seq x y z
N MET A 1 46.23 14.18 14.29
CA MET A 1 44.78 14.30 13.98
C MET A 1 44.60 14.16 12.49
N ASN A 2 43.65 13.33 12.06
CA ASN A 2 43.30 13.17 10.65
C ASN A 2 42.35 14.32 10.27
N PHE A 3 42.86 15.31 9.54
CA PHE A 3 42.11 16.50 9.10
C PHE A 3 41.50 16.34 7.70
N THR A 4 41.55 15.14 7.11
CA THR A 4 41.09 14.90 5.74
C THR A 4 39.62 15.26 5.59
N LEU A 5 38.77 14.85 6.53
CA LEU A 5 37.34 15.19 6.52
C LEU A 5 37.08 16.70 6.56
N ILE A 6 37.90 17.46 7.29
CA ILE A 6 37.76 18.92 7.37
C ILE A 6 38.15 19.56 6.04
N LYS A 7 39.20 19.06 5.38
CA LYS A 7 39.60 19.52 4.05
C LYS A 7 38.54 19.20 3.00
N ASP A 8 37.95 18.02 3.06
CA ASP A 8 36.88 17.61 2.15
C ASP A 8 35.64 18.48 2.35
N PHE A 9 35.28 18.78 3.60
CA PHE A 9 34.19 19.68 3.92
C PHE A 9 34.43 21.11 3.43
N LEU A 10 35.64 21.66 3.62
CA LEU A 10 36.00 22.99 3.11
C LEU A 10 35.90 23.05 1.58
N THR A 11 36.31 21.99 0.89
CA THR A 11 36.21 21.89 -0.56
C THR A 11 34.73 21.88 -1.02
N LEU A 12 33.86 21.16 -0.31
CA LEU A 12 32.42 21.15 -0.59
C LEU A 12 31.78 22.52 -0.34
N LEU A 13 32.22 23.22 0.72
CA LEU A 13 31.72 24.55 1.04
C LEU A 13 32.12 25.58 -0.03
N GLU A 14 33.39 25.56 -0.49
CA GLU A 14 33.87 26.41 -1.58
C GLU A 14 33.07 26.21 -2.88
N GLN A 15 32.72 24.96 -3.19
CA GLN A 15 31.87 24.64 -4.34
C GLN A 15 30.44 25.17 -4.17
N PHE A 16 29.85 25.01 -2.98
CA PHE A 16 28.53 25.53 -2.69
C PHE A 16 28.48 27.05 -2.84
N GLU A 17 29.47 27.77 -2.30
CA GLU A 17 29.56 29.23 -2.41
C GLU A 17 29.81 29.69 -3.85
N SER A 18 30.58 28.93 -4.63
CA SER A 18 30.84 29.22 -6.03
C SER A 18 29.61 29.04 -6.92
N ASP A 19 28.86 27.95 -6.70
CA ASP A 19 27.63 27.65 -7.43
C ASP A 19 26.49 28.60 -7.05
N ASN A 20 26.50 29.11 -5.81
CA ASN A 20 25.53 30.07 -5.27
C ASN A 20 26.07 31.51 -5.21
N LYS A 21 26.96 31.92 -6.13
CA LYS A 21 27.34 33.33 -6.30
C LYS A 21 26.11 34.15 -6.68
N THR A 22 25.37 34.54 -5.66
CA THR A 22 24.13 35.28 -5.72
C THR A 22 24.40 36.72 -6.12
N SER A 23 23.53 37.25 -6.98
CA SER A 23 23.39 38.69 -7.24
C SER A 23 23.44 39.49 -5.93
N PRO A 24 23.95 40.74 -5.95
CA PRO A 24 24.25 41.56 -4.76
C PRO A 24 23.07 41.89 -3.83
N ASN A 25 21.88 41.35 -4.08
CA ASN A 25 20.64 41.62 -3.37
C ASN A 25 19.99 40.35 -2.79
N SER A 26 20.76 39.28 -2.61
CA SER A 26 20.24 37.99 -2.14
C SER A 26 20.58 37.78 -0.66
N ASN A 27 19.65 37.14 0.06
CA ASN A 27 19.88 36.75 1.45
C ASN A 27 21.08 35.81 1.56
N PRO A 28 21.83 35.86 2.67
CA PRO A 28 22.97 34.97 2.89
C PRO A 28 22.50 33.51 2.86
N PRO A 29 23.28 32.61 2.23
CA PRO A 29 22.92 31.20 2.16
C PRO A 29 22.86 30.59 3.55
N THR A 30 21.84 29.77 3.79
CA THR A 30 21.59 29.09 5.05
C THR A 30 22.09 27.65 5.03
N ILE A 31 22.15 27.02 6.20
CA ILE A 31 22.46 25.59 6.32
C ILE A 31 21.42 24.71 5.62
N GLU A 32 20.17 25.18 5.47
CA GLU A 32 19.12 24.48 4.72
C GLU A 32 19.41 24.51 3.22
N ASP A 33 19.88 25.66 2.70
CA ASP A 33 20.30 25.79 1.30
C ASP A 33 21.49 24.88 0.98
N PHE A 34 22.44 24.76 1.90
CA PHE A 34 23.56 23.82 1.77
C PHE A 34 23.07 22.35 1.72
N LYS A 35 22.16 21.96 2.62
CA LYS A 35 21.56 20.60 2.62
C LYS A 35 20.81 20.30 1.32
N LEU A 36 20.09 21.29 0.79
CA LEU A 36 19.36 21.16 -0.46
C LEU A 36 20.32 21.03 -1.65
N TRP A 37 21.40 21.79 -1.68
CA TRP A 37 22.41 21.72 -2.73
C TRP A 37 23.20 20.40 -2.72
N VAL A 38 23.60 19.91 -1.54
CA VAL A 38 24.28 18.61 -1.41
C VAL A 38 23.36 17.48 -1.88
N SER A 39 22.09 17.48 -1.42
CA SER A 39 21.11 16.47 -1.85
C SER A 39 20.74 16.62 -3.33
N GLY A 40 20.80 17.83 -3.89
CA GLY A 40 20.66 18.08 -5.32
C GLY A 40 21.79 17.46 -6.15
N LYS A 41 23.06 17.58 -5.71
CA LYS A 41 24.21 17.01 -6.44
C LYS A 41 24.20 15.48 -6.46
N GLU A 42 23.87 14.82 -5.35
CA GLU A 42 23.74 13.35 -5.31
C GLU A 42 22.51 12.84 -6.07
N ASN A 43 21.41 13.60 -6.10
CA ASN A 43 20.24 13.22 -6.88
C ASN A 43 20.42 13.43 -8.38
N VAL A 44 21.18 14.42 -8.85
CA VAL A 44 21.30 14.72 -10.30
C VAL A 44 22.03 13.61 -11.08
N GLU A 45 22.95 12.87 -10.46
CA GLU A 45 23.61 11.73 -11.13
C GLU A 45 22.78 10.44 -11.05
N SER A 46 21.95 10.30 -10.00
CA SER A 46 21.08 9.13 -9.77
C SER A 46 19.73 9.19 -10.51
N THR A 47 19.23 10.40 -10.81
CA THR A 47 17.88 10.61 -11.38
C THR A 47 17.86 10.83 -12.90
N ARG A 48 19.02 10.92 -13.58
CA ARG A 48 19.07 11.05 -15.05
C ARG A 48 18.54 9.82 -15.81
N GLY A 49 18.26 8.70 -15.13
CA GLY A 49 17.79 7.45 -15.76
C GLY A 49 16.31 7.10 -15.57
N ALA A 50 15.60 7.73 -14.64
CA ALA A 50 14.19 7.41 -14.37
C ALA A 50 13.33 8.67 -14.57
N SER A 51 12.93 8.92 -15.83
CA SER A 51 11.88 9.90 -16.10
C SER A 51 10.65 9.54 -15.27
N GLU A 52 10.10 10.51 -14.54
CA GLU A 52 8.87 10.31 -13.78
C GLU A 52 7.79 9.71 -14.70
N PRO A 53 7.09 8.64 -14.28
CA PRO A 53 6.13 7.96 -15.12
C PRO A 53 5.03 8.91 -15.60
N TYR A 54 4.49 8.64 -16.79
CA TYR A 54 3.31 9.32 -17.29
C TYR A 54 2.05 8.74 -16.68
N TRP A 55 1.06 9.60 -16.41
CA TRP A 55 -0.31 9.22 -16.10
C TRP A 55 -1.27 10.14 -16.84
N GLU A 56 -2.45 9.62 -17.18
CA GLU A 56 -3.47 10.35 -17.92
C GLU A 56 -3.87 11.64 -17.20
N GLY A 57 -3.85 12.78 -17.91
CA GLY A 57 -4.20 14.08 -17.34
C GLY A 57 -3.04 14.79 -16.62
N LYS A 58 -1.82 14.22 -16.63
CA LYS A 58 -0.63 14.84 -16.03
C LYS A 58 -0.35 16.22 -16.65
N GLU A 59 -0.48 16.32 -17.97
CA GLU A 59 -0.33 17.57 -18.73
C GLU A 59 -1.36 18.65 -18.33
N ASN A 60 -2.48 18.25 -17.74
CA ASN A 60 -3.55 19.11 -17.26
C ASN A 60 -3.47 19.39 -15.74
N GLY A 61 -2.35 19.05 -15.09
CA GLY A 61 -2.13 19.30 -13.66
C GLY A 61 -2.69 18.23 -12.72
N ARG A 62 -3.11 17.05 -13.23
CA ARG A 62 -3.51 15.93 -12.36
C ARG A 62 -2.31 15.43 -11.57
N THR A 63 -2.47 15.28 -10.25
CA THR A 63 -1.42 14.72 -9.39
C THR A 63 -1.35 13.19 -9.47
N ALA A 64 -0.21 12.62 -9.08
CA ALA A 64 -0.03 11.17 -9.01
C ALA A 64 -1.03 10.52 -8.02
N GLU A 65 -1.30 11.15 -6.88
CA GLU A 65 -2.24 10.66 -5.87
C GLU A 65 -3.66 10.56 -6.43
N SER A 66 -4.08 11.56 -7.21
CA SER A 66 -5.37 11.55 -7.89
C SER A 66 -5.46 10.41 -8.90
N ALA A 67 -4.40 10.21 -9.70
CA ALA A 67 -4.32 9.09 -10.65
C ALA A 67 -4.40 7.74 -9.94
N ILE A 68 -3.60 7.53 -8.88
CA ILE A 68 -3.59 6.29 -8.09
C ILE A 68 -4.97 6.02 -7.46
N SER A 69 -5.59 7.02 -6.84
CA SER A 69 -6.91 6.89 -6.24
C SER A 69 -7.96 6.44 -7.28
N THR A 70 -7.92 7.03 -8.47
CA THR A 70 -8.80 6.63 -9.57
C THR A 70 -8.55 5.19 -10.02
N LEU A 71 -7.28 4.79 -10.15
CA LEU A 71 -6.90 3.43 -10.53
C LEU A 71 -7.33 2.40 -9.49
N LEU A 72 -7.26 2.70 -8.19
CA LEU A 72 -7.77 1.81 -7.14
C LEU A 72 -9.28 1.58 -7.26
N VAL A 73 -10.05 2.62 -7.56
CA VAL A 73 -11.49 2.50 -7.80
C VAL A 73 -11.77 1.66 -9.05
N HIS A 74 -11.03 1.89 -10.14
CA HIS A 74 -11.16 1.09 -11.36
C HIS A 74 -10.83 -0.38 -11.11
N LEU A 75 -9.72 -0.66 -10.43
CA LEU A 75 -9.32 -2.02 -10.09
C LEU A 75 -10.39 -2.73 -9.28
N ASN A 76 -10.99 -2.08 -8.28
CA ASN A 76 -12.09 -2.65 -7.50
C ASN A 76 -13.32 -2.95 -8.37
N ARG A 77 -13.69 -2.04 -9.29
CA ARG A 77 -14.82 -2.28 -10.22
C ARG A 77 -14.54 -3.44 -11.17
N TYR A 78 -13.34 -3.52 -11.72
CA TYR A 78 -12.93 -4.62 -12.58
C TYR A 78 -12.90 -5.94 -11.81
N ALA A 79 -12.30 -5.97 -10.62
CA ALA A 79 -12.25 -7.16 -9.77
C ALA A 79 -13.66 -7.70 -9.48
N LYS A 80 -14.59 -6.82 -9.09
CA LYS A 80 -16.00 -7.22 -8.85
C LYS A 80 -16.69 -7.76 -10.10
N THR A 81 -16.48 -7.11 -11.25
CA THR A 81 -17.10 -7.49 -12.51
C THR A 81 -16.59 -8.86 -12.97
N TYR A 82 -15.27 -9.05 -13.03
CA TYR A 82 -14.67 -10.31 -13.44
C TYR A 82 -14.97 -11.43 -12.44
N SER A 83 -14.94 -11.15 -11.14
CA SER A 83 -15.29 -12.15 -10.13
C SER A 83 -16.73 -12.62 -10.30
N LYS A 84 -17.68 -11.71 -10.56
CA LYS A 84 -19.08 -12.09 -10.80
C LYS A 84 -19.23 -13.00 -12.03
N SER A 85 -18.56 -12.67 -13.13
CA SER A 85 -18.55 -13.52 -14.33
C SER A 85 -17.93 -14.88 -14.06
N ALA A 86 -16.82 -14.94 -13.32
CA ALA A 86 -16.12 -16.19 -13.03
C ALA A 86 -16.91 -17.15 -12.13
N ILE A 87 -17.81 -16.63 -11.28
CA ILE A 87 -18.58 -17.42 -10.31
C ILE A 87 -20.03 -17.67 -10.71
N THR A 88 -20.44 -17.29 -11.92
CA THR A 88 -21.86 -17.30 -12.36
C THR A 88 -22.52 -18.68 -12.24
N ASP A 89 -21.77 -19.76 -12.53
CA ASP A 89 -22.27 -21.14 -12.46
C ASP A 89 -21.74 -21.90 -11.23
N SER A 90 -21.38 -21.19 -10.17
CA SER A 90 -20.85 -21.76 -8.93
C SER A 90 -21.78 -21.54 -7.73
N GLU A 91 -21.47 -22.17 -6.60
CA GLU A 91 -22.17 -21.97 -5.33
C GLU A 91 -21.82 -20.63 -4.64
N PHE A 92 -20.85 -19.88 -5.18
CA PHE A 92 -20.46 -18.57 -4.64
C PHE A 92 -21.43 -17.49 -5.08
N SER A 93 -21.91 -16.69 -4.13
CA SER A 93 -22.80 -15.56 -4.40
C SER A 93 -22.03 -14.28 -4.71
N THR A 94 -20.87 -14.10 -4.07
CA THR A 94 -20.03 -12.91 -4.23
C THR A 94 -18.56 -13.28 -4.15
N GLN A 95 -17.69 -12.40 -4.63
CA GLN A 95 -16.25 -12.58 -4.49
C GLN A 95 -15.79 -12.80 -3.04
N GLU A 96 -16.50 -12.18 -2.09
CA GLU A 96 -16.17 -12.28 -0.67
C GLU A 96 -16.31 -13.69 -0.14
N ASP A 97 -17.16 -14.52 -0.75
CA ASP A 97 -17.34 -15.92 -0.32
C ASP A 97 -16.03 -16.70 -0.50
N PHE A 98 -15.41 -16.62 -1.66
CA PHE A 98 -14.17 -17.35 -1.91
C PHE A 98 -12.97 -16.71 -1.21
N ILE A 99 -12.94 -15.39 -0.99
CA ILE A 99 -11.84 -14.75 -0.24
C ILE A 99 -11.84 -15.23 1.22
N TYR A 100 -13.01 -15.39 1.84
CA TYR A 100 -13.13 -15.97 3.18
C TYR A 100 -12.61 -17.41 3.20
N LEU A 101 -12.94 -18.21 2.18
CA LEU A 101 -12.45 -19.59 2.06
C LEU A 101 -10.93 -19.66 1.80
N ILE A 102 -10.37 -18.76 0.98
CA ILE A 102 -8.92 -18.67 0.75
C ILE A 102 -8.20 -18.39 2.08
N ASN A 103 -8.73 -17.48 2.89
CA ASN A 103 -8.16 -17.19 4.20
C ASN A 103 -8.23 -18.40 5.15
N LEU A 104 -9.35 -19.13 5.20
CA LEU A 104 -9.44 -20.38 5.97
C LEU A 104 -8.48 -21.45 5.45
N LYS A 105 -8.33 -21.57 4.12
CA LYS A 105 -7.41 -22.53 3.50
C LYS A 105 -5.95 -22.21 3.83
N ALA A 106 -5.58 -20.93 3.82
CA ALA A 106 -4.21 -20.49 4.05
C ALA A 106 -3.81 -20.51 5.52
N PHE A 107 -4.73 -20.19 6.44
CA PHE A 107 -4.43 -19.99 7.85
C PHE A 107 -5.06 -21.02 8.79
N GLY A 108 -5.82 -21.98 8.25
CA GLY A 108 -6.51 -22.99 9.01
C GLY A 108 -7.79 -22.50 9.68
N GLU A 109 -8.31 -23.33 10.58
CA GLU A 109 -9.51 -23.02 11.34
C GLU A 109 -9.29 -21.83 12.29
N MET A 110 -10.32 -20.99 12.44
CA MET A 110 -10.23 -19.81 13.29
C MET A 110 -11.60 -19.35 13.78
N THR A 111 -11.62 -18.46 14.77
CA THR A 111 -12.88 -17.86 15.21
C THR A 111 -13.50 -16.98 14.13
N LYS A 112 -14.83 -16.80 14.19
CA LYS A 112 -15.55 -15.88 13.28
C LYS A 112 -14.90 -14.50 13.24
N MET A 113 -14.55 -13.95 14.41
CA MET A 113 -13.97 -12.63 14.52
C MET A 113 -12.56 -12.54 13.92
N ALA A 114 -11.74 -13.59 14.08
CA ALA A 114 -10.43 -13.64 13.45
C ALA A 114 -10.56 -13.63 11.91
N LEU A 115 -11.50 -14.42 11.38
CA LEU A 115 -11.75 -14.47 9.94
C LEU A 115 -12.25 -13.12 9.41
N ILE A 116 -13.21 -12.49 10.09
CA ILE A 116 -13.73 -11.17 9.72
C ILE A 116 -12.61 -10.13 9.69
N LYS A 117 -11.74 -10.12 10.71
CA LYS A 117 -10.61 -9.18 10.80
C LYS A 117 -9.59 -9.42 9.68
N LYS A 118 -9.30 -10.67 9.34
CA LYS A 118 -8.41 -11.00 8.20
C LYS A 118 -8.94 -10.52 6.85
N ASN A 119 -10.26 -10.45 6.70
CA ASN A 119 -10.91 -9.93 5.49
C ASN A 119 -11.19 -8.41 5.56
N ILE A 120 -10.70 -7.71 6.59
CA ILE A 120 -10.83 -6.25 6.74
C ILE A 120 -12.31 -5.81 6.62
N HIS A 121 -13.20 -6.60 7.23
CA HIS A 121 -14.63 -6.29 7.27
C HIS A 121 -15.08 -5.87 8.66
N GLU A 122 -16.08 -4.99 8.68
CA GLU A 122 -16.88 -4.74 9.87
C GLU A 122 -17.67 -6.00 10.25
N LYS A 123 -17.89 -6.17 11.56
CA LYS A 123 -18.57 -7.35 12.11
C LYS A 123 -19.91 -7.68 11.43
N PRO A 124 -20.81 -6.70 11.16
CA PRO A 124 -22.09 -7.00 10.52
C PRO A 124 -21.93 -7.61 9.12
N VAL A 125 -21.07 -7.02 8.29
CA VAL A 125 -20.81 -7.47 6.90
C VAL A 125 -20.21 -8.87 6.93
N GLY A 126 -19.18 -9.06 7.75
CA GLY A 126 -18.49 -10.34 7.83
C GLY A 126 -19.37 -11.47 8.38
N MET A 127 -20.27 -11.17 9.31
CA MET A 127 -21.24 -12.15 9.81
C MET A 127 -22.27 -12.57 8.77
N LEU A 128 -22.70 -11.68 7.88
CA LEU A 128 -23.60 -12.02 6.77
C LEU A 128 -22.93 -13.02 5.79
N ILE A 129 -21.65 -12.79 5.47
CA ILE A 129 -20.86 -13.68 4.61
C ILE A 129 -20.70 -15.05 5.26
N ILE A 130 -20.28 -15.09 6.54
CA ILE A 130 -20.14 -16.35 7.28
C ILE A 130 -21.46 -17.13 7.34
N THR A 131 -22.57 -16.44 7.59
CA THR A 131 -23.90 -17.08 7.65
C THR A 131 -24.30 -17.67 6.30
N ARG A 132 -23.95 -17.00 5.20
CA ARG A 132 -24.18 -17.52 3.85
C ARG A 132 -23.32 -18.75 3.56
N LEU A 133 -22.03 -18.70 3.88
CA LEU A 133 -21.10 -19.82 3.71
C LEU A 133 -21.55 -21.06 4.52
N LEU A 134 -21.97 -20.87 5.78
CA LEU A 134 -22.52 -21.96 6.62
C LEU A 134 -23.78 -22.57 5.99
N ARG A 135 -24.66 -21.74 5.45
CA ARG A 135 -25.91 -22.20 4.81
C ARG A 135 -25.66 -23.00 3.54
N HIS A 136 -24.62 -22.64 2.78
CA HIS A 136 -24.21 -23.36 1.58
C HIS A 136 -23.37 -24.60 1.90
N GLY A 137 -23.02 -24.86 3.18
CA GLY A 137 -22.20 -26.01 3.55
C GLY A 137 -20.74 -25.90 3.10
N LEU A 138 -20.26 -24.69 2.79
CA LEU A 138 -18.87 -24.44 2.37
C LEU A 138 -17.91 -24.35 3.56
N ILE A 139 -18.46 -24.05 4.74
CA ILE A 139 -17.76 -24.02 6.01
C ILE A 139 -18.63 -24.70 7.07
N GLU A 140 -17.97 -25.23 8.08
CA GLU A 140 -18.62 -25.78 9.27
C GLU A 140 -18.13 -25.10 10.54
N GLN A 141 -18.93 -25.26 11.60
CA GLN A 141 -18.65 -24.67 12.91
C GLN A 141 -18.52 -25.76 13.96
N THR A 142 -17.39 -25.77 14.66
CA THR A 142 -17.09 -26.71 15.74
C THR A 142 -16.89 -25.98 17.07
N ASP A 143 -17.02 -26.72 18.17
CA ASP A 143 -16.54 -26.25 19.47
C ASP A 143 -15.02 -26.29 19.50
N SER A 144 -14.40 -25.29 20.11
CA SER A 144 -12.96 -25.30 20.35
C SER A 144 -12.62 -26.27 21.48
N ASP A 145 -11.59 -27.07 21.28
CA ASP A 145 -11.06 -27.98 22.29
C ASP A 145 -10.41 -27.24 23.48
N LEU A 146 -9.93 -26.01 23.25
CA LEU A 146 -9.26 -25.18 24.26
C LEU A 146 -10.26 -24.37 25.09
N ASP A 147 -11.34 -23.90 24.48
CA ASP A 147 -12.41 -23.17 25.16
C ASP A 147 -13.76 -23.50 24.53
N LYS A 148 -14.56 -24.33 25.22
CA LYS A 148 -15.91 -24.75 24.79
C LYS A 148 -16.90 -23.59 24.63
N ARG A 149 -16.58 -22.38 25.09
CA ARG A 149 -17.38 -21.17 24.84
C ARG A 149 -17.06 -20.55 23.47
N SER A 150 -15.90 -20.87 22.92
CA SER A 150 -15.44 -20.38 21.62
C SER A 150 -15.79 -21.37 20.51
N LYS A 151 -16.27 -20.82 19.39
CA LYS A 151 -16.64 -21.58 18.21
C LYS A 151 -15.62 -21.31 17.11
N LEU A 152 -15.10 -22.37 16.51
CA LEU A 152 -14.17 -22.30 15.38
C LEU A 152 -14.93 -22.54 14.08
N ILE A 153 -14.45 -21.92 13.01
CA ILE A 153 -14.91 -22.14 11.65
C ILE A 153 -13.76 -22.78 10.87
N ARG A 154 -14.10 -23.80 10.08
CA ARG A 154 -13.19 -24.41 9.10
C ARG A 154 -13.92 -24.69 7.80
N ILE A 155 -13.16 -24.95 6.74
CA ILE A 155 -13.71 -25.45 5.47
C ILE A 155 -14.28 -26.85 5.74
N SER A 156 -15.47 -27.12 5.23
CA SER A 156 -16.16 -28.42 5.33
C SER A 156 -15.43 -29.53 4.58
#